data_AF-A0A090VMK6-F1
#
_entry.id   AF-A0A090VMK6-F1
#
_cell.length_a   1.000
_cell.length_b   1.000
_cell.length_c   1.000
_cell.angle_alpha   90.00
_cell.angle_beta   90.00
_cell.angle_gamma   90.00
#
_symmetry.space_group_name_H-M   'P 1'
#
loop_
_entity.id
_entity.type
_entity.pdbx_description
1 polymer ?
#
loop_
_entity_poly.entity_id
_entity_poly.type
_entity_poly.pdbx_seq_one_letter_code
_entity_poly.pdbx_strand_id
1 'polypeptide(L)' 'MGATIYLGNLLGKWLDVKYSTTFWESLITLFAVFVSMYLVISQVLKLSKDNKDD' A
#
# COMPACT_ATOMS: atom_id res chain seq x y z
N MET A 1 3.57 -13.58 -7.10
CA MET A 1 2.52 -13.46 -8.13
C MET A 1 1.12 -13.71 -7.54
N GLY A 2 0.81 -14.89 -6.98
CA GLY A 2 -0.49 -15.11 -6.30
C GLY A 2 -0.65 -14.39 -4.95
N ALA A 3 0.38 -14.37 -4.11
CA ALA A 3 0.32 -13.77 -2.77
C ALA A 3 0.05 -12.26 -2.79
N THR A 4 0.71 -11.53 -3.70
CA THR A 4 0.51 -10.08 -3.88
C THR A 4 -0.91 -9.74 -4.36
N ILE A 5 -1.49 -10.56 -5.26
CA ILE A 5 -2.85 -10.40 -5.75
C ILE A 5 -3.87 -10.73 -4.65
N TYR A 6 -3.62 -11.77 -3.85
CA TYR A 6 -4.48 -12.13 -2.72
C TYR A 6 -4.47 -11.05 -1.64
N LEU A 7 -3.30 -10.53 -1.26
CA LEU A 7 -3.19 -9.39 -0.34
C LEU A 7 -3.88 -8.15 -0.92
N GLY A 8 -3.71 -7.86 -2.20
CA GLY A 8 -4.35 -6.73 -2.88
C GLY A 8 -5.87 -6.84 -2.91
N ASN A 9 -6.42 -8.03 -3.16
CA ASN A 9 -7.86 -8.28 -3.14
C ASN A 9 -8.43 -8.16 -1.71
N LEU A 10 -7.74 -8.72 -0.72
CA LEU A 10 -8.17 -8.66 0.68
C LEU A 10 -8.07 -7.25 1.27
N LEU A 11 -7.00 -6.51 0.92
CA LEU A 11 -6.89 -5.07 1.19
C LEU A 11 -8.00 -4.31 0.49
N GLY A 12 -8.27 -4.55 -0.79
CA GLY A 12 -9.33 -3.88 -1.55
C GLY A 12 -10.72 -4.10 -0.96
N LYS A 13 -11.04 -5.32 -0.53
CA LYS A 13 -12.31 -5.64 0.15
C LYS A 13 -12.40 -5.04 1.55
N TRP A 14 -11.31 -5.07 2.32
CA TRP A 14 -11.26 -4.42 3.63
C TRP A 14 -11.38 -2.91 3.48
N LEU A 15 -10.90 -2.38 2.35
CA LEU A 15 -11.03 -0.99 2.01
C LEU A 15 -12.52 -0.69 1.78
N ASP A 16 -13.14 -1.35 0.80
CA ASP A 16 -14.53 -1.16 0.37
C ASP A 16 -15.55 -1.24 1.53
N VAL A 17 -15.38 -2.19 2.47
CA VAL A 17 -16.26 -2.36 3.63
C VAL A 17 -16.12 -1.24 4.67
N LYS A 18 -14.98 -0.54 4.73
CA LYS A 18 -14.73 0.52 5.73
C LYS A 18 -15.13 1.93 5.26
N TYR A 19 -15.23 2.17 3.95
CA TYR A 19 -15.40 3.52 3.38
C TYR A 19 -16.82 3.95 3.04
N SER A 20 -17.86 3.25 3.48
CA SER A 20 -19.24 3.69 3.25
C SER A 20 -19.64 4.98 4.01
N THR A 21 -18.70 5.70 4.64
CA THR A 21 -18.96 6.96 5.37
C THR A 21 -18.05 8.08 4.88
N THR A 22 -18.66 9.13 4.34
CA THR A 22 -18.06 10.22 3.54
C THR A 22 -16.93 11.00 4.23
N PHE A 23 -16.88 10.99 5.58
CA PHE A 23 -15.83 11.68 6.34
C PHE A 23 -14.55 10.85 6.46
N TRP A 24 -14.69 9.53 6.54
CA TRP A 24 -13.56 8.59 6.65
C TRP A 24 -12.84 8.39 5.31
N GLU A 25 -13.54 8.60 4.20
CA GLU A 25 -13.00 8.56 2.84
C GLU A 25 -11.84 9.55 2.66
N SER A 26 -12.01 10.79 3.13
CA SER A 26 -10.99 11.84 2.99
C SER A 26 -9.76 11.55 3.85
N LEU A 27 -9.97 11.10 5.10
CA LEU A 27 -8.87 10.74 6.02
C LEU A 27 -8.03 9.58 5.48
N ILE A 28 -8.68 8.54 4.95
CA ILE A 28 -7.95 7.42 4.38
C ILE A 28 -7.31 7.76 3.05
N THR A 29 -7.92 8.59 2.20
CA THR A 29 -7.27 8.99 0.95
C THR A 29 -5.94 9.67 1.26
N LEU A 30 -5.92 10.55 2.27
CA LEU A 30 -4.69 11.17 2.75
C LEU A 30 -3.71 10.13 3.32
N PHE A 31 -4.17 9.21 4.14
CA PHE A 31 -3.34 8.14 4.71
C PHE A 31 -2.77 7.19 3.64
N ALA A 32 -3.56 6.86 2.61
CA ALA A 32 -3.18 6.01 1.49
C ALA A 32 -2.08 6.67 0.65
N VAL A 33 -2.12 7.99 0.45
CA VAL A 33 -1.04 8.74 -0.18
C VAL A 33 0.25 8.64 0.64
N PHE A 34 0.17 8.79 1.97
CA PHE A 34 1.32 8.64 2.87
C PHE A 34 1.91 7.23 2.81
N VAL A 35 1.06 6.20 2.89
CA VAL A 35 1.48 4.79 2.83
C VAL A 35 2.09 4.46 1.46
N SER A 36 1.49 4.95 0.37
CA SER A 36 2.00 4.75 -0.99
C SER A 36 3.41 5.35 -1.12
N MET A 37 3.62 6.57 -0.64
CA MET A 37 4.93 7.22 -0.68
C MET A 37 5.97 6.46 0.16
N TYR A 38 5.59 5.97 1.34
CA TYR A 38 6.47 5.11 2.16
C TYR A 38 6.85 3.81 1.46
N LEU A 39 5.87 3.14 0.82
CA LEU A 39 6.11 1.89 0.09
C LEU A 39 7.05 2.10 -1.10
N VAL A 40 6.93 3.20 -1.83
CA VAL A 40 7.84 3.55 -2.93
C VAL A 40 9.27 3.73 -2.41
N ILE A 41 9.46 4.48 -1.32
CA ILE A 41 10.77 4.70 -0.70
C ILE A 41 11.37 3.37 -0.22
N SER A 42 10.58 2.53 0.45
CA SER A 42 11.04 1.22 0.92
C SER A 42 11.43 0.29 -0.24
N GLN A 43 10.67 0.31 -1.34
CA GLN A 43 11.00 -0.45 -2.55
C GLN A 43 12.31 0.01 -3.16
N VAL A 44 12.53 1.32 -3.31
CA VAL A 44 13.79 1.88 -3.83
C VAL A 44 14.97 1.52 -2.93
N LEU A 45 14.82 1.68 -1.61
CA LEU A 45 15.88 1.33 -0.65
C LEU A 45 16.22 -0.16 -0.68
N LYS A 46 15.22 -1.05 -0.79
CA LYS A 46 15.46 -2.49 -0.95
C LYS A 46 16.18 -2.78 -2.27
N LEU A 47 15.74 -2.18 -3.36
CA LEU A 47 16.38 -2.31 -4.67
C LEU A 47 17.85 -1.87 -4.60
N SER A 48 18.15 -0.72 -3.97
CA SER A 48 19.54 -0.25 -3.81
C SER A 48 20.40 -1.13 -2.91
N LYS A 49 19.81 -1.84 -1.93
CA LYS A 49 20.55 -2.74 -1.03
C LYS A 49 20.89 -4.08 -1.69
N ASP A 50 20.00 -4.58 -2.55
CA ASP A 50 20.15 -5.83 -3.29
C ASP A 50 21.33 -5.75 -4.29
N ASN A 51 21.59 -4.57 -4.85
CA ASN A 51 22.71 -4.31 -5.78
C ASN A 51 24.09 -4.22 -5.11
N LYS A 52 24.23 -4.54 -3.80
CA LYS A 52 25.50 -4.44 -3.07
C LYS A 52 26.04 -5.80 -2.59
N ASP A 53 25.34 -6.90 -2.87
CA ASP A 53 25.71 -8.25 -2.44
C ASP A 53 26.19 -9.16 -3.61
N ASP A 54 26.45 -8.59 -4.79
CA ASP A 54 27.13 -9.25 -5.93
C ASP A 54 28.55 -8.70 -6.16
#